data_AF-A0A349QQZ8-F1
#
_entry.id   AF-A0A349QQZ8-F1
#
_cell.length_a   1.000
_cell.length_b   1.000
_cell.length_c   1.000
_cell.angle_alpha   90.00
_cell.angle_beta   90.00
_cell.angle_gamma   90.00
#
_symmetry.space_group_name_H-M   'P 1'
#
loop_
_entity.id
_entity.type
_entity.pdbx_description
1 polymer ?
#
loop_
_entity_poly.entity_id
_entity_poly.type
_entity_poly.pdbx_seq_one_letter_code
_entity_poly.pdbx_strand_id
1 'polypeptide(L)'
;MVDIPMRSSAPVTRQTVLSINERKVEGAKTTRTITSINHTQSQTASKASSGTTSSMQHTAMHPSAMHPSAMHPASTPASKPLPPLVHMVQKGQKTPLENSGKLTSIKACLGWNVKNPACDVDVSAFLLGASGKVIGDSWFVFYGQTESPDHSTFFHVEDGADRESISVDFTKLDTSVARIVFVLTINEALEKNLNFGMLQDAYIRIMDSAGAELVSFKMDEYYSNVTSMMIGELYLHNGAWKFNAIGNGVAKDLAGLCEMYGVQVI
;
A
#
# COMPACT_ATOMS: atom_id res chain seq x y z
N MET A 1 18.30 -26.63 -24.98
CA MET A 1 18.18 -25.20 -25.34
C MET A 1 16.69 -24.90 -25.36
N VAL A 2 16.17 -24.30 -24.30
CA VAL A 2 14.73 -24.02 -24.15
C VAL A 2 14.56 -22.52 -24.28
N ASP A 3 13.96 -22.11 -25.40
CA ASP A 3 13.54 -20.73 -25.65
C ASP A 3 12.34 -20.41 -24.75
N ILE A 4 12.50 -19.44 -23.85
CA ILE A 4 11.41 -18.86 -23.07
C ILE A 4 11.13 -17.48 -23.67
N PRO A 5 9.94 -17.23 -24.24
CA PRO A 5 9.65 -15.95 -24.87
C PRO A 5 9.54 -14.84 -23.81
N MET A 6 10.40 -13.83 -23.92
CA MET A 6 10.27 -12.56 -23.21
C MET A 6 8.98 -11.85 -23.65
N ARG A 7 8.02 -11.73 -22.75
CA ARG A 7 6.92 -10.75 -22.88
C ARG A 7 6.83 -9.93 -21.60
N SER A 8 7.43 -8.75 -21.63
CA SER A 8 6.97 -7.58 -20.88
C SER A 8 7.83 -6.38 -21.30
N SER A 9 7.23 -5.40 -21.96
CA SER A 9 7.88 -4.14 -22.33
C SER A 9 6.87 -3.00 -22.18
N ALA A 10 6.47 -2.72 -20.93
CA ALA A 10 5.75 -1.50 -20.59
C ALA A 10 5.94 -1.14 -19.09
N PRO A 11 5.93 0.16 -18.73
CA PRO A 11 5.90 0.63 -17.35
C PRO A 11 4.66 0.13 -16.61
N VAL A 12 4.81 -0.15 -15.31
CA VAL A 12 3.74 -0.61 -14.43
C VAL A 12 3.04 0.63 -13.85
N THR A 13 1.75 0.80 -14.15
CA THR A 13 0.93 1.95 -13.72
C THR A 13 0.06 1.60 -12.51
N ARG A 14 -0.65 2.57 -11.94
CA ARG A 14 -1.68 2.36 -10.89
C ARG A 14 -2.69 1.27 -11.27
N GLN A 15 -3.07 1.18 -12.54
CA GLN A 15 -3.95 0.13 -13.07
C GLN A 15 -3.28 -1.26 -13.06
N THR A 16 -1.99 -1.32 -13.38
CA THR A 16 -1.25 -2.57 -13.50
C THR A 16 -1.02 -3.22 -12.13
N VAL A 17 -0.72 -2.41 -11.10
CA VAL A 17 -0.58 -2.91 -9.72
C VAL A 17 -1.90 -3.47 -9.17
N LEU A 18 -3.04 -2.83 -9.46
CA LEU A 18 -4.36 -3.33 -9.06
C LEU A 18 -4.68 -4.70 -9.69
N SER A 19 -4.20 -4.96 -10.91
CA SER A 19 -4.46 -6.21 -11.63
C SER A 19 -3.73 -7.45 -11.06
N ILE A 20 -2.72 -7.22 -10.21
CA ILE A 20 -1.95 -8.29 -9.55
C ILE A 20 -2.84 -9.10 -8.59
N ASN A 21 -3.87 -8.47 -8.00
CA ASN A 21 -4.82 -9.13 -7.10
C ASN A 21 -6.11 -9.62 -7.80
N GLU A 22 -6.40 -9.22 -9.04
CA GLU A 22 -7.65 -9.60 -9.72
C GLU A 22 -7.57 -10.92 -10.52
N ARG A 23 -6.38 -11.39 -10.89
CA ARG A 23 -6.24 -12.67 -11.63
C ARG A 23 -6.30 -13.90 -10.73
N LYS A 24 -7.36 -13.98 -9.91
CA LYS A 24 -7.97 -15.26 -9.50
C LYS A 24 -9.37 -15.07 -8.90
N VAL A 25 -10.25 -14.38 -9.62
CA VAL A 25 -11.69 -14.51 -9.38
C VAL A 25 -12.36 -14.79 -10.72
N GLU A 26 -12.80 -16.03 -10.92
CA GLU A 26 -13.75 -16.35 -11.98
C GLU A 26 -14.93 -15.38 -11.89
N GLY A 27 -15.24 -14.72 -13.01
CA GLY A 27 -16.12 -13.56 -13.05
C GLY A 27 -17.43 -13.73 -12.29
N ALA A 28 -17.88 -12.63 -11.66
CA ALA A 28 -19.13 -12.58 -10.92
C ALA A 28 -20.30 -13.10 -11.77
N LYS A 29 -20.91 -14.19 -11.32
CA LYS A 29 -22.19 -14.66 -11.85
C LYS A 29 -23.26 -13.62 -11.53
N THR A 30 -23.80 -12.98 -12.56
CA THR A 30 -24.91 -12.03 -12.43
C THR A 30 -26.16 -12.68 -11.83
N THR A 31 -27.01 -11.87 -11.19
CA THR A 31 -28.30 -12.23 -10.57
C THR A 31 -29.25 -13.05 -11.44
N ARG A 32 -29.06 -13.09 -12.78
CA ARG A 32 -29.82 -13.95 -13.70
C ARG A 32 -29.41 -15.42 -13.72
N THR A 33 -28.44 -15.85 -12.92
CA THR A 33 -27.99 -17.27 -12.86
C THR A 33 -28.11 -17.87 -11.46
N ILE A 34 -28.68 -17.15 -10.49
CA ILE A 34 -28.82 -17.60 -9.08
C ILE A 34 -30.28 -17.97 -8.78
N THR A 35 -30.86 -18.90 -9.56
CA THR A 35 -32.07 -19.64 -9.14
C THR A 35 -32.15 -21.03 -9.78
N SER A 36 -31.02 -21.71 -9.94
CA SER A 36 -31.01 -23.10 -10.47
C SER A 36 -29.96 -24.01 -9.83
N ILE A 37 -29.60 -23.78 -8.57
CA ILE A 37 -28.69 -24.67 -7.81
C ILE A 37 -29.38 -25.24 -6.56
N ASN A 38 -30.69 -25.55 -6.65
CA ASN A 38 -31.35 -26.41 -5.67
C ASN A 38 -32.50 -27.17 -6.34
N HIS A 39 -32.16 -28.16 -7.17
CA HIS A 39 -32.79 -29.49 -7.19
C HIS A 39 -32.22 -30.33 -8.33
N THR A 40 -31.34 -31.26 -7.98
CA THR A 40 -31.18 -32.50 -8.75
C THR A 40 -32.17 -33.50 -8.16
N GLN A 41 -33.27 -33.78 -8.85
CA GLN A 41 -33.81 -35.13 -9.07
C GLN A 41 -35.20 -35.08 -9.72
N SER A 42 -35.39 -36.05 -10.61
CA SER A 42 -36.68 -36.63 -11.03
C SER A 42 -37.36 -36.06 -12.27
N GLN A 43 -37.14 -36.83 -13.36
CA GLN A 43 -38.19 -37.49 -14.14
C GLN A 43 -39.10 -36.67 -15.09
N THR A 44 -38.93 -36.99 -16.37
CA THR A 44 -39.95 -37.36 -17.38
C THR A 44 -41.13 -36.42 -17.70
N ALA A 45 -41.21 -36.13 -19.01
CA ALA A 45 -42.40 -36.17 -19.87
C ALA A 45 -43.42 -35.01 -19.87
N SER A 46 -43.63 -34.54 -21.10
CA SER A 46 -44.92 -34.25 -21.75
C SER A 46 -45.61 -32.88 -21.61
N LYS A 47 -45.85 -32.29 -22.80
CA LYS A 47 -47.06 -31.66 -23.33
C LYS A 47 -47.74 -30.48 -22.59
N ALA A 48 -47.93 -29.44 -23.42
CA ALA A 48 -49.19 -28.71 -23.70
C ALA A 48 -49.60 -27.48 -22.86
N SER A 49 -49.94 -26.44 -23.63
CA SER A 49 -51.11 -25.54 -23.55
C SER A 49 -51.31 -24.52 -22.41
N SER A 50 -51.52 -23.28 -22.86
CA SER A 50 -52.63 -22.35 -22.52
C SER A 50 -52.74 -21.66 -21.15
N GLY A 51 -53.19 -20.40 -21.18
CA GLY A 51 -53.82 -19.67 -20.06
C GLY A 51 -52.96 -18.53 -19.51
N THR A 52 -53.11 -17.27 -19.94
CA THR A 52 -54.08 -16.24 -19.47
C THR A 52 -53.96 -15.86 -17.99
N THR A 53 -53.46 -14.64 -17.69
CA THR A 53 -54.17 -13.52 -17.01
C THR A 53 -53.22 -12.55 -16.28
N SER A 54 -53.44 -11.24 -16.55
CA SER A 54 -53.36 -10.04 -15.69
C SER A 54 -52.20 -9.90 -14.67
N SER A 55 -51.52 -8.78 -14.51
CA SER A 55 -52.02 -7.41 -14.41
C SER A 55 -50.84 -6.44 -14.13
N MET A 56 -51.13 -5.14 -14.34
CA MET A 56 -50.51 -3.95 -13.71
C MET A 56 -49.27 -3.28 -14.32
N GLN A 57 -49.54 -2.05 -14.77
CA GLN A 57 -48.80 -0.80 -14.51
C GLN A 57 -47.43 -0.61 -15.19
N HIS A 58 -47.46 0.07 -16.33
CA HIS A 58 -46.31 0.78 -16.89
C HIS A 58 -46.29 2.23 -16.39
N THR A 59 -45.32 2.56 -15.55
CA THR A 59 -44.85 3.94 -15.34
C THR A 59 -43.40 3.99 -15.81
N ALA A 60 -43.13 4.89 -16.76
CA ALA A 60 -41.86 5.05 -17.44
C ALA A 60 -40.74 5.51 -16.48
N MET A 61 -39.56 4.89 -16.60
CA MET A 61 -38.31 5.42 -16.05
C MET A 61 -37.35 5.81 -17.18
N HIS A 62 -36.84 7.02 -17.01
CA HIS A 62 -35.83 7.74 -17.78
C HIS A 62 -34.51 6.96 -17.94
N PRO A 63 -33.75 7.14 -19.05
CA PRO A 63 -32.37 6.69 -19.12
C PRO A 63 -31.46 7.67 -18.37
N SER A 64 -30.77 7.19 -17.32
CA SER A 64 -29.71 7.94 -16.64
C SER A 64 -28.44 7.92 -17.47
N ALA A 65 -27.98 9.11 -17.81
CA ALA A 65 -26.76 9.37 -18.56
C ALA A 65 -25.50 9.01 -17.76
N MET A 66 -24.48 8.58 -18.51
CA MET A 66 -23.10 8.40 -18.07
C MET A 66 -22.56 9.68 -17.43
N HIS A 67 -22.06 9.58 -16.20
CA HIS A 67 -21.25 10.63 -15.56
C HIS A 67 -19.79 10.51 -16.06
N PRO A 68 -19.19 11.57 -16.64
CA PRO A 68 -17.76 11.60 -16.88
C PRO A 68 -17.00 11.83 -15.58
N SER A 69 -15.94 11.06 -15.36
CA SER A 69 -14.96 11.27 -14.29
C SER A 69 -14.40 12.70 -14.37
N ALA A 70 -14.60 13.48 -13.32
CA ALA A 70 -14.04 14.82 -13.21
C ALA A 70 -12.52 14.73 -13.04
N MET A 71 -11.77 15.29 -14.00
CA MET A 71 -10.37 15.68 -13.79
C MET A 71 -10.32 16.69 -12.65
N HIS A 72 -9.68 16.33 -11.54
CA HIS A 72 -9.32 17.29 -10.51
C HIS A 72 -8.21 18.23 -11.04
N PRO A 73 -8.31 19.56 -10.89
CA PRO A 73 -7.20 20.46 -11.14
C PRO A 73 -6.12 20.24 -10.07
N ALA A 74 -4.86 20.19 -10.49
CA ALA A 74 -3.70 20.03 -9.61
C ALA A 74 -3.55 21.26 -8.68
N SER A 75 -4.07 21.16 -7.45
CA SER A 75 -3.70 22.05 -6.36
C SER A 75 -2.40 21.54 -5.73
N THR A 76 -1.43 22.43 -5.53
CA THR A 76 -0.26 22.16 -4.72
C THR A 76 -0.71 21.62 -3.35
N PRO A 77 -0.23 20.44 -2.90
CA PRO A 77 -0.49 20.00 -1.53
C PRO A 77 -0.01 21.10 -0.58
N ALA A 78 -0.90 21.62 0.26
CA ALA A 78 -0.52 22.64 1.22
C ALA A 78 0.64 22.14 2.08
N SER A 79 1.64 23.01 2.31
CA SER A 79 2.75 22.70 3.22
C SER A 79 2.17 22.49 4.62
N LYS A 80 2.49 21.35 5.24
CA LYS A 80 2.11 21.04 6.63
C LYS A 80 3.28 21.42 7.55
N PRO A 81 3.03 21.99 8.74
CA PRO A 81 4.08 22.24 9.72
C PRO A 81 4.66 20.90 10.22
N LEU A 82 5.96 20.87 10.53
CA LEU A 82 6.53 19.68 11.16
C LEU A 82 5.95 19.50 12.57
N PRO A 83 5.54 18.27 12.94
CA PRO A 83 5.26 17.99 14.33
C PRO A 83 6.56 18.04 15.15
N PRO A 84 6.46 18.16 16.48
CA PRO A 84 7.60 17.93 17.37
C PRO A 84 8.19 16.53 17.12
N LEU A 85 9.51 16.46 16.95
CA LEU A 85 10.29 15.22 16.84
C LEU A 85 11.12 15.09 18.13
N VAL A 86 10.52 14.46 19.14
CA VAL A 86 10.97 14.50 20.54
C VAL A 86 12.21 13.62 20.78
N HIS A 87 12.24 12.45 20.14
CA HIS A 87 13.29 11.45 20.28
C HIS A 87 14.05 11.26 18.97
N MET A 88 14.61 12.38 18.47
CA MET A 88 15.25 12.42 17.15
C MET A 88 16.58 11.65 17.13
N VAL A 89 16.75 10.83 16.09
CA VAL A 89 17.97 10.07 15.81
C VAL A 89 18.61 10.52 14.50
N GLN A 90 19.89 10.16 14.31
CA GLN A 90 20.64 10.45 13.10
C GLN A 90 20.60 9.29 12.10
N LYS A 91 20.88 9.58 10.83
CA LYS A 91 21.03 8.56 9.79
C LYS A 91 22.04 7.49 10.21
N GLY A 92 21.66 6.22 10.07
CA GLY A 92 22.41 5.02 10.48
C GLY A 92 22.26 4.63 11.95
N GLN A 93 21.61 5.45 12.79
CA GLN A 93 21.43 5.15 14.21
C GLN A 93 20.36 4.07 14.40
N LYS A 94 20.66 3.13 15.32
CA LYS A 94 19.80 2.01 15.68
C LYS A 94 19.30 2.16 17.12
N THR A 95 17.99 2.25 17.30
CA THR A 95 17.36 2.53 18.60
C THR A 95 16.44 1.38 19.00
N PRO A 96 16.61 0.78 20.20
CA PRO A 96 15.63 -0.16 20.75
C PRO A 96 14.27 0.52 20.95
N LEU A 97 13.18 -0.18 20.63
CA LEU A 97 11.83 0.31 20.86
C LEU A 97 11.23 -0.20 22.19
N GLU A 98 11.81 -1.26 22.74
CA GLU A 98 11.39 -1.89 23.99
C GLU A 98 12.23 -1.38 25.16
N ASN A 99 11.90 -0.18 25.69
CA ASN A 99 12.62 0.39 26.84
C ASN A 99 11.91 0.18 28.20
N SER A 100 10.61 -0.14 28.19
CA SER A 100 9.78 -0.22 29.40
C SER A 100 8.80 -1.41 29.42
N GLY A 101 8.90 -2.32 28.45
CA GLY A 101 8.05 -3.51 28.33
C GLY A 101 8.06 -4.10 26.92
N LYS A 102 7.43 -5.27 26.76
CA LYS A 102 7.28 -5.90 25.44
C LYS A 102 6.40 -5.03 24.55
N LEU A 103 6.88 -4.71 23.36
CA LEU A 103 6.15 -3.92 22.38
C LEU A 103 5.03 -4.75 21.77
N THR A 104 3.79 -4.31 21.93
CA THR A 104 2.61 -5.01 21.38
C THR A 104 2.19 -4.44 20.04
N SER A 105 2.24 -3.12 19.88
CA SER A 105 1.97 -2.45 18.62
C SER A 105 2.67 -1.10 18.52
N ILE A 106 2.81 -0.61 17.28
CA ILE A 106 3.29 0.74 16.96
C ILE A 106 2.45 1.39 15.87
N LYS A 107 2.60 2.71 15.74
CA LYS A 107 2.21 3.47 14.55
C LYS A 107 3.41 4.23 14.01
N ALA A 108 3.92 3.84 12.85
CA ALA A 108 4.90 4.61 12.10
C ALA A 108 4.19 5.74 11.35
N CYS A 109 4.36 6.98 11.79
CA CYS A 109 3.75 8.15 11.18
C CYS A 109 4.78 8.87 10.29
N LEU A 110 4.39 9.22 9.07
CA LEU A 110 5.27 9.83 8.09
C LEU A 110 4.66 11.13 7.57
N GLY A 111 5.53 12.09 7.28
CA GLY A 111 5.16 13.35 6.68
C GLY A 111 6.28 13.91 5.82
N TRP A 112 5.93 14.81 4.92
CA TRP A 112 6.84 15.49 3.99
C TRP A 112 6.19 16.77 3.48
N ASN A 113 6.99 17.66 2.91
CA ASN A 113 6.55 18.77 2.10
C ASN A 113 7.18 18.68 0.70
N VAL A 114 6.56 19.34 -0.27
CA VAL A 114 7.03 19.34 -1.65
C VAL A 114 7.34 20.77 -2.09
N LYS A 115 8.46 20.94 -2.78
CA LYS A 115 8.85 22.17 -3.48
C LYS A 115 8.21 22.22 -4.87
N ASN A 116 7.98 21.05 -5.47
CA ASN A 116 7.28 20.90 -6.73
C ASN A 116 5.89 20.27 -6.49
N PRO A 117 4.78 20.95 -6.79
CA PRO A 117 3.43 20.43 -6.58
C PRO A 117 3.09 19.17 -7.39
N ALA A 118 3.84 18.87 -8.44
CA ALA A 118 3.67 17.65 -9.21
C ALA A 118 4.17 16.39 -8.46
N CYS A 119 4.92 16.56 -7.37
CA CYS A 119 5.35 15.44 -6.53
C CYS A 119 4.17 14.90 -5.71
N ASP A 120 3.63 13.79 -6.20
CA ASP A 120 2.72 12.91 -5.50
C ASP A 120 3.56 11.83 -4.81
N VAL A 121 3.58 11.80 -3.49
CA VAL A 121 4.48 10.93 -2.70
C VAL A 121 3.62 9.97 -1.91
N ASP A 122 4.00 8.70 -1.91
CA ASP A 122 3.30 7.64 -1.21
C ASP A 122 4.22 6.92 -0.22
N VAL A 123 3.65 6.48 0.89
CA VAL A 123 4.26 5.55 1.85
C VAL A 123 3.95 4.11 1.47
N SER A 124 4.91 3.25 1.75
CA SER A 124 4.84 1.82 1.50
C SER A 124 5.64 1.06 2.55
N ALA A 125 5.17 -0.13 2.93
CA ALA A 125 5.82 -1.00 3.91
C ALA A 125 6.03 -2.41 3.34
N PHE A 126 7.28 -2.88 3.31
CA PHE A 126 7.61 -4.26 2.92
C PHE A 126 7.87 -5.10 4.17
N LEU A 127 7.14 -6.21 4.33
CA LEU A 127 7.29 -7.13 5.45
C LEU A 127 8.21 -8.28 5.02
N LEU A 128 9.45 -8.22 5.49
CA LEU A 128 10.54 -9.06 5.02
C LEU A 128 10.88 -10.15 6.03
N GLY A 129 11.23 -11.32 5.51
CA GLY A 129 11.83 -12.39 6.29
C GLY A 129 13.33 -12.20 6.51
N ALA A 130 13.96 -13.19 7.14
CA ALA A 130 15.40 -13.18 7.42
C ALA A 130 16.29 -13.08 6.15
N SER A 131 15.75 -13.45 4.98
CA SER A 131 16.42 -13.32 3.68
C SER A 131 16.52 -11.87 3.18
N GLY A 132 15.81 -10.92 3.81
CA GLY A 132 15.67 -9.56 3.30
C GLY A 132 14.70 -9.44 2.11
N LYS A 133 13.88 -10.47 1.87
CA LYS A 133 12.81 -10.50 0.86
C LYS A 133 11.45 -10.61 1.54
N VAL A 134 10.40 -10.18 0.87
CA VAL A 134 9.02 -10.36 1.34
C VAL A 134 8.74 -11.84 1.58
N ILE A 135 7.95 -12.15 2.61
CA ILE A 135 7.60 -13.54 2.92
C ILE A 135 6.49 -14.10 2.00
N GLY A 136 5.94 -13.24 1.14
CA GLY A 136 5.09 -13.56 -0.01
C GLY A 136 4.72 -12.27 -0.75
N ASP A 137 4.20 -12.35 -1.97
CA ASP A 137 3.96 -11.16 -2.81
C ASP A 137 2.95 -10.18 -2.17
N SER A 138 1.99 -10.69 -1.39
CA SER A 138 1.02 -9.88 -0.65
C SER A 138 1.57 -9.30 0.67
N TRP A 139 2.84 -9.55 1.03
CA TRP A 139 3.47 -9.01 2.25
C TRP A 139 4.11 -7.64 2.03
N PHE A 140 3.33 -6.80 1.35
CA PHE A 140 3.65 -5.46 0.95
C PHE A 140 2.38 -4.60 1.13
N VAL A 141 2.45 -3.59 1.97
CA VAL A 141 1.31 -2.74 2.37
C VAL A 141 1.51 -1.33 1.85
N PHE A 142 0.49 -0.81 1.16
CA PHE A 142 0.48 0.52 0.52
C PHE A 142 -0.97 0.96 0.25
N TYR A 143 -1.20 2.12 -0.37
CA TYR A 143 -2.56 2.64 -0.61
C TYR A 143 -3.49 1.69 -1.41
N GLY A 144 -2.93 0.80 -2.25
CA GLY A 144 -3.70 -0.15 -3.07
C GLY A 144 -3.90 -1.52 -2.41
N GLN A 145 -3.13 -1.82 -1.36
CA GLN A 145 -3.31 -2.97 -0.50
C GLN A 145 -3.05 -2.54 0.94
N THR A 146 -4.11 -2.10 1.60
CA THR A 146 -4.01 -1.36 2.87
C THR A 146 -3.80 -2.24 4.09
N GLU A 147 -3.76 -3.56 3.94
CA GLU A 147 -3.53 -4.50 5.02
C GLU A 147 -2.64 -5.68 4.61
N SER A 148 -1.89 -6.23 5.57
CA SER A 148 -1.14 -7.48 5.40
C SER A 148 -2.05 -8.71 5.55
N PRO A 149 -1.67 -9.89 5.00
CA PRO A 149 -2.51 -11.09 5.03
C PRO A 149 -2.84 -11.62 6.44
N ASP A 150 -1.99 -11.31 7.43
CA ASP A 150 -2.18 -11.68 8.83
C ASP A 150 -2.94 -10.61 9.64
N HIS A 151 -3.38 -9.53 9.00
CA HIS A 151 -4.02 -8.39 9.65
C HIS A 151 -3.21 -7.80 10.81
N SER A 152 -1.88 -7.89 10.72
CA SER A 152 -0.95 -7.25 11.67
C SER A 152 -0.61 -5.83 11.26
N THR A 153 -0.57 -5.54 9.96
CA THR A 153 -0.05 -4.27 9.44
C THR A 153 -1.10 -3.57 8.59
N PHE A 154 -1.32 -2.28 8.82
CA PHE A 154 -2.32 -1.48 8.11
C PHE A 154 -1.79 -0.12 7.68
N PHE A 155 -2.19 0.32 6.50
CA PHE A 155 -1.96 1.66 5.97
C PHE A 155 -3.12 2.59 6.30
N HIS A 156 -2.80 3.84 6.66
CA HIS A 156 -3.77 4.89 6.95
C HIS A 156 -3.35 6.22 6.30
N VAL A 157 -4.34 6.96 5.82
CA VAL A 157 -4.17 8.38 5.46
C VAL A 157 -4.49 9.23 6.69
N GLU A 158 -3.70 10.26 6.94
CA GLU A 158 -3.80 11.10 8.15
C GLU A 158 -4.19 12.55 7.81
N ASP A 159 -5.11 13.10 8.58
CA ASP A 159 -5.61 14.48 8.43
C ASP A 159 -4.79 15.52 9.22
N GLY A 160 -3.72 15.08 9.90
CA GLY A 160 -2.88 15.91 10.78
C GLY A 160 -1.61 16.45 10.13
N ALA A 161 -0.56 16.67 10.93
CA ALA A 161 0.77 17.03 10.44
C ALA A 161 1.42 15.87 9.66
N ASP A 162 1.23 14.65 10.16
CA ASP A 162 1.52 13.44 9.41
C ASP A 162 0.59 13.36 8.19
N ARG A 163 1.09 12.80 7.09
CA ARG A 163 0.33 12.58 5.87
C ARG A 163 -0.21 11.17 5.81
N GLU A 164 0.61 10.21 6.19
CA GLU A 164 0.29 8.78 6.12
C GLU A 164 0.92 8.05 7.30
N SER A 165 0.34 6.91 7.67
CA SER A 165 0.89 6.05 8.71
C SER A 165 0.75 4.57 8.40
N ILE A 166 1.65 3.79 8.99
CA ILE A 166 1.60 2.33 9.00
C ILE A 166 1.51 1.87 10.45
N SER A 167 0.41 1.24 10.83
CA SER A 167 0.29 0.58 12.14
C SER A 167 0.74 -0.87 12.05
N VAL A 168 1.43 -1.37 13.07
CA VAL A 168 1.88 -2.76 13.17
C VAL A 168 1.48 -3.33 14.54
N ASP A 169 0.78 -4.45 14.56
CA ASP A 169 0.43 -5.25 15.73
C ASP A 169 1.35 -6.48 15.80
N PHE A 170 2.38 -6.41 16.65
CA PHE A 170 3.35 -7.48 16.83
C PHE A 170 2.77 -8.73 17.49
N THR A 171 1.56 -8.66 18.05
CA THR A 171 0.89 -9.85 18.61
C THR A 171 0.26 -10.72 17.54
N LYS A 172 0.00 -10.16 16.34
CA LYS A 172 -0.54 -10.86 15.18
C LYS A 172 0.48 -11.11 14.08
N LEU A 173 1.58 -10.34 14.08
CA LEU A 173 2.61 -10.41 13.06
C LEU A 173 3.16 -11.83 12.90
N ASP A 174 3.12 -12.35 11.67
CA ASP A 174 3.69 -13.67 11.36
C ASP A 174 5.15 -13.74 11.77
N THR A 175 5.50 -14.82 12.48
CA THR A 175 6.83 -15.02 13.06
C THR A 175 7.97 -15.12 12.04
N SER A 176 7.63 -15.33 10.76
CA SER A 176 8.58 -15.33 9.65
C SER A 176 9.04 -13.92 9.29
N VAL A 177 8.27 -12.88 9.64
CA VAL A 177 8.66 -11.47 9.46
C VAL A 177 9.74 -11.11 10.47
N ALA A 178 10.92 -10.77 9.96
CA ALA A 178 12.07 -10.35 10.77
C ALA A 178 12.37 -8.85 10.62
N ARG A 179 11.75 -8.20 9.62
CA ARG A 179 11.99 -6.79 9.30
C ARG A 179 10.80 -6.16 8.59
N ILE A 180 10.55 -4.89 8.86
CA ILE A 180 9.55 -4.07 8.16
C ILE A 180 10.25 -2.82 7.64
N VAL A 181 10.28 -2.64 6.33
CA VAL A 181 10.97 -1.52 5.67
C VAL A 181 9.95 -0.49 5.23
N PHE A 182 10.10 0.75 5.68
CA PHE A 182 9.27 1.87 5.26
C PHE A 182 9.96 2.65 4.14
N VAL A 183 9.23 2.85 3.05
CA VAL A 183 9.73 3.60 1.89
C VAL A 183 8.81 4.76 1.55
N LEU A 184 9.41 5.80 0.99
CA LEU A 184 8.74 6.88 0.30
C LEU A 184 9.01 6.74 -1.20
N THR A 185 7.98 6.85 -2.03
CA THR A 185 8.11 6.84 -3.50
C THR A 185 7.39 8.05 -4.08
N ILE A 186 7.94 8.64 -5.14
CA ILE A 186 7.20 9.63 -5.93
C ILE A 186 6.47 8.89 -7.06
N ASN A 187 5.15 9.05 -7.14
CA ASN A 187 4.34 8.44 -8.19
C ASN A 187 4.70 9.02 -9.57
N GLU A 188 4.84 8.15 -10.58
CA GLU A 188 5.25 8.49 -11.95
C GLU A 188 6.56 9.32 -12.03
N ALA A 189 7.47 9.13 -11.06
CA ALA A 189 8.69 9.95 -10.95
C ALA A 189 9.54 9.98 -12.21
N LEU A 190 9.74 8.81 -12.84
CA LEU A 190 10.56 8.68 -14.05
C LEU A 190 9.92 9.37 -15.24
N GLU A 191 8.61 9.16 -15.43
CA GLU A 191 7.85 9.71 -16.56
C GLU A 191 7.72 11.24 -16.47
N LYS A 192 7.58 11.76 -15.25
CA LYS A 192 7.42 13.19 -14.97
C LYS A 192 8.72 13.91 -14.60
N ASN A 193 9.87 13.21 -14.65
CA ASN A 193 11.18 13.73 -14.23
C ASN A 193 11.18 14.34 -12.81
N LEU A 194 10.46 13.72 -11.88
CA LEU A 194 10.37 14.12 -10.47
C LEU A 194 11.43 13.39 -9.64
N ASN A 195 11.90 14.02 -8.57
CA ASN A 195 12.94 13.46 -7.72
C ASN A 195 12.88 14.01 -6.30
N PHE A 196 13.60 13.36 -5.38
CA PHE A 196 13.64 13.73 -3.97
C PHE A 196 14.28 15.09 -3.71
N GLY A 197 15.07 15.65 -4.64
CA GLY A 197 15.51 17.06 -4.59
C GLY A 197 14.35 18.07 -4.55
N MET A 198 13.18 17.66 -5.02
CA MET A 198 11.94 18.44 -5.03
C MET A 198 11.09 18.25 -3.76
N LEU A 199 11.55 17.44 -2.80
CA LEU A 199 10.92 17.29 -1.48
C LEU A 199 11.70 18.11 -0.44
N GLN A 200 11.07 18.26 0.72
CA GLN A 200 11.70 18.75 1.94
C GLN A 200 10.93 18.24 3.16
N ASP A 201 11.53 18.35 4.34
CA ASP A 201 10.87 18.06 5.61
C ASP A 201 10.24 16.67 5.70
N ALA A 202 10.81 15.70 4.98
CA ALA A 202 10.43 14.31 5.08
C ALA A 202 10.89 13.73 6.43
N TYR A 203 10.00 13.05 7.13
CA TYR A 203 10.28 12.45 8.42
C TYR A 203 9.49 11.16 8.64
N ILE A 204 9.95 10.35 9.58
CA ILE A 204 9.24 9.22 10.17
C ILE A 204 9.33 9.32 11.69
N ARG A 205 8.24 9.02 12.38
CA ARG A 205 8.19 8.89 13.84
C ARG A 205 7.42 7.64 14.24
N ILE A 206 8.00 6.85 15.13
CA ILE A 206 7.39 5.62 15.63
C ILE A 206 6.71 5.96 16.95
N MET A 207 5.39 5.78 16.98
CA MET A 207 4.56 5.99 18.16
C MET A 207 4.21 4.64 18.78
N ASP A 208 4.11 4.57 20.11
CA ASP A 208 3.56 3.41 20.80
C ASP A 208 2.02 3.39 20.77
N SER A 209 1.43 2.36 21.37
CA SER A 209 -0.03 2.19 21.46
C SER A 209 -0.72 3.23 22.36
N ALA A 210 0.01 3.92 23.23
CA ALA A 210 -0.50 5.01 24.05
C ALA A 210 -0.39 6.39 23.36
N GLY A 211 0.21 6.43 22.16
CA GLY A 211 0.43 7.66 21.40
C GLY A 211 1.67 8.45 21.82
N ALA A 212 2.59 7.85 22.59
CA ALA A 212 3.88 8.46 22.91
C ALA A 212 4.90 8.16 21.80
N GLU A 213 5.74 9.15 21.47
CA GLU A 213 6.81 8.96 20.49
C GLU A 213 7.94 8.12 21.10
N LEU A 214 8.31 7.03 20.43
CA LEU A 214 9.44 6.18 20.80
C LEU A 214 10.74 6.64 20.16
N VAL A 215 10.68 7.01 18.88
CA VAL A 215 11.83 7.48 18.09
C VAL A 215 11.35 8.26 16.88
N SER A 216 12.14 9.24 16.44
CA SER A 216 11.88 9.98 15.20
C SER A 216 13.15 10.19 14.38
N PHE A 217 12.99 10.27 13.07
CA PHE A 217 14.06 10.57 12.13
C PHE A 217 13.55 11.56 11.09
N LYS A 218 14.27 12.68 10.94
CA LYS A 218 14.04 13.67 9.89
C LYS A 218 15.16 13.53 8.85
N MET A 219 14.78 13.51 7.59
CA MET A 219 15.73 13.56 6.50
C MET A 219 16.30 14.97 6.32
N ASP A 220 17.60 15.04 6.07
CA ASP A 220 18.36 16.23 5.75
C ASP A 220 18.94 16.17 4.32
N GLU A 221 19.13 14.96 3.79
CA GLU A 221 19.70 14.71 2.47
C GLU A 221 18.62 14.48 1.39
N TYR A 222 18.65 15.30 0.34
CA TYR A 222 17.75 15.24 -0.82
C TYR A 222 18.54 15.35 -2.12
N TYR A 223 18.29 14.45 -3.07
CA TYR A 223 19.10 14.35 -4.29
C TYR A 223 18.26 14.31 -5.56
N SER A 224 18.77 14.91 -6.63
CA SER A 224 18.09 15.00 -7.92
C SER A 224 18.07 13.69 -8.71
N ASN A 225 18.94 12.74 -8.36
CA ASN A 225 19.02 11.41 -8.95
C ASN A 225 18.28 10.33 -8.14
N VAL A 226 17.53 10.71 -7.10
CA VAL A 226 16.79 9.79 -6.23
C VAL A 226 15.29 9.92 -6.51
N THR A 227 14.63 8.79 -6.74
CA THR A 227 13.18 8.72 -7.05
C THR A 227 12.38 7.94 -6.02
N SER A 228 13.07 7.18 -5.16
CA SER A 228 12.49 6.53 -3.98
C SER A 228 13.49 6.46 -2.83
N MET A 229 12.99 6.32 -1.61
CA MET A 229 13.79 6.45 -0.39
C MET A 229 13.37 5.42 0.65
N MET A 230 14.30 4.61 1.14
CA MET A 230 14.11 3.89 2.40
C MET A 230 14.34 4.87 3.54
N ILE A 231 13.29 5.31 4.21
CA ILE A 231 13.40 6.30 5.29
C ILE A 231 13.80 5.63 6.61
N GLY A 232 13.31 4.43 6.88
CA GLY A 232 13.68 3.65 8.06
C GLY A 232 13.17 2.22 8.01
N GLU A 233 13.67 1.39 8.92
CA GLU A 233 13.23 0.00 9.06
C GLU A 233 13.06 -0.37 10.54
N LEU A 234 12.10 -1.26 10.80
CA LEU A 234 12.03 -2.05 12.02
C LEU A 234 12.71 -3.38 11.75
N TYR A 235 13.53 -3.86 12.68
CA TYR A 235 14.14 -5.18 12.58
C TYR A 235 14.18 -5.87 13.93
N LEU A 236 13.94 -7.17 13.92
CA LEU A 236 14.02 -8.02 15.10
C LEU A 236 15.49 -8.37 15.37
N HIS A 237 15.97 -8.09 16.58
CA HIS A 237 17.34 -8.39 16.98
C HIS A 237 17.35 -8.94 18.41
N ASN A 238 17.81 -10.18 18.57
CA ASN A 238 17.83 -10.90 19.85
C ASN A 238 16.47 -10.89 20.56
N GLY A 239 15.38 -11.05 19.80
CA GLY A 239 14.01 -11.12 20.32
C GLY A 239 13.36 -9.76 20.63
N ALA A 240 14.04 -8.65 20.41
CA ALA A 240 13.50 -7.30 20.60
C ALA A 240 13.47 -6.51 19.29
N TRP A 241 12.41 -5.73 19.08
CA TRP A 241 12.31 -4.84 17.92
C TRP A 241 13.14 -3.58 18.09
N LYS A 242 13.85 -3.22 17.02
CA LYS A 242 14.66 -2.01 16.94
C LYS A 242 14.31 -1.22 15.70
N PHE A 243 14.37 0.10 15.81
CA PHE A 243 14.31 1.01 14.67
C PHE A 243 15.72 1.30 14.15
N ASN A 244 15.87 1.44 12.85
CA ASN A 244 17.09 1.89 12.18
C ASN A 244 16.72 3.06 11.26
N ALA A 245 17.31 4.23 11.49
CA ALA A 245 17.15 5.39 10.61
C ALA A 245 18.02 5.18 9.36
N ILE A 246 17.42 5.09 8.17
CA ILE A 246 18.16 4.69 6.97
C ILE A 246 18.48 5.87 6.06
N GLY A 247 17.46 6.59 5.59
CA GLY A 247 17.62 7.73 4.68
C GLY A 247 18.43 7.41 3.42
N ASN A 248 18.31 6.21 2.85
CA ASN A 248 19.02 5.80 1.64
C ASN A 248 18.09 5.83 0.43
N GLY A 249 18.46 6.65 -0.56
CA GLY A 249 17.71 6.85 -1.78
C GLY A 249 18.22 5.98 -2.94
N VAL A 250 17.32 5.64 -3.86
CA VAL A 250 17.66 4.93 -5.09
C VAL A 250 16.96 5.55 -6.30
N ALA A 251 17.56 5.38 -7.48
CA ALA A 251 17.00 5.75 -8.78
C ALA A 251 16.08 4.64 -9.33
N LYS A 252 15.18 4.15 -8.48
CA LYS A 252 14.16 3.14 -8.83
C LYS A 252 12.79 3.67 -8.43
N ASP A 253 11.77 3.32 -9.19
CA ASP A 253 10.37 3.55 -8.84
C ASP A 253 9.87 2.43 -7.90
N LEU A 254 8.57 2.42 -7.61
CA LEU A 254 7.97 1.41 -6.75
C LEU A 254 8.15 -0.01 -7.33
N ALA A 255 8.03 -0.19 -8.64
CA ALA A 255 8.25 -1.49 -9.28
C ALA A 255 9.69 -1.99 -9.08
N GLY A 256 10.68 -1.10 -9.21
CA GLY A 256 12.07 -1.43 -8.93
C GLY A 256 12.35 -1.76 -7.46
N LEU A 257 11.59 -1.19 -6.51
CA LEU A 257 11.62 -1.58 -5.10
C LEU A 257 10.95 -2.94 -4.86
N CYS A 258 9.82 -3.21 -5.51
CA CYS A 258 9.16 -4.51 -5.49
C CYS A 258 10.13 -5.63 -5.92
N GLU A 259 10.83 -5.47 -7.04
CA GLU A 259 11.88 -6.41 -7.46
C GLU A 259 13.02 -6.53 -6.42
N MET A 260 13.45 -5.38 -5.86
CA MET A 260 14.50 -5.35 -4.85
C MET A 260 14.13 -6.14 -3.60
N TYR A 261 12.87 -6.10 -3.17
CA TYR A 261 12.35 -6.85 -2.04
C TYR A 261 11.73 -8.20 -2.41
N GLY A 262 11.71 -8.57 -3.68
CA GLY A 262 11.26 -9.88 -4.16
C GLY A 262 9.76 -10.04 -4.30
N VAL A 263 9.02 -8.95 -4.42
CA VAL A 263 7.61 -8.96 -4.85
C VAL A 263 7.58 -9.22 -6.36
N GLN A 264 6.83 -10.24 -6.78
CA GLN A 264 6.62 -10.51 -8.20
C GLN A 264 5.53 -9.59 -8.77
N VAL A 265 5.96 -8.66 -9.62
CA VAL A 265 5.07 -7.76 -10.37
C VAL A 265 4.80 -8.40 -11.73
N ILE A 266 3.62 -9.00 -11.90
CA ILE A 266 3.19 -9.67 -13.15
C ILE A 266 2.38 -8.77 -14.08
#